data_AF-A0A7S4B1W8-F1
#
_entry.id   AF-A0A7S4B1W8-F1
#
_cell.length_a   1.000
_cell.length_b   1.000
_cell.length_c   1.000
_cell.angle_alpha   90.00
_cell.angle_beta   90.00
_cell.angle_gamma   90.00
#
_symmetry.space_group_name_H-M   'P 1'
#
loop_
_entity.id
_entity.type
_entity.pdbx_description
1 polymer ?
#
loop_
_entity_poly.entity_id
_entity_poly.type
_entity_poly.pdbx_seq_one_letter_code
_entity_poly.pdbx_strand_id
1 'polypeptide(L)'
;GEVRKWARSLNSMWSQLGRTIAPSVRESPGRSTLLLVPNPLIVPGGRFREGYYWDSYWIILGLLSVGMRDTARGMVDNMLHCVKTYGFVPNGLRTYYLNRSQPPLLTQMVSAVAHGSSP
;
A
#
# COMPACT_ATOMS: atom_id res chain seq x y z
N GLY A 1 -28.94 1.55 11.73
CA GLY A 1 -28.38 2.02 13.00
C GLY A 1 -27.05 2.71 12.78
N GLU A 2 -26.57 3.42 13.82
CA GLU A 2 -25.34 4.22 13.80
C GLU A 2 -24.11 3.43 13.35
N VAL A 3 -23.96 2.18 13.80
CA VAL A 3 -22.86 1.29 13.38
C VAL A 3 -22.79 1.10 11.85
N ARG A 4 -23.94 0.97 11.18
CA ARG A 4 -23.99 0.82 9.72
C ARG A 4 -23.57 2.11 8.99
N LYS A 5 -23.92 3.27 9.54
CA LYS A 5 -23.49 4.57 8.98
C LYS A 5 -21.98 4.74 9.14
N TRP A 6 -21.46 4.44 10.33
CA TRP A 6 -20.03 4.47 10.62
C TRP A 6 -19.24 3.54 9.68
N ALA A 7 -19.68 2.28 9.51
CA ALA A 7 -19.01 1.32 8.63
C ALA A 7 -18.97 1.79 7.16
N ARG A 8 -20.06 2.43 6.67
CA ARG A 8 -20.09 3.02 5.32
C ARG A 8 -19.13 4.20 5.19
N SER A 9 -19.05 5.05 6.22
CA SER A 9 -18.09 6.17 6.27
C SER A 9 -16.64 5.67 6.29
N LEU A 10 -16.36 4.60 7.04
CA LEU A 10 -15.05 3.96 7.05
C LEU A 10 -14.69 3.42 5.65
N ASN A 11 -15.60 2.70 5.01
CA ASN A 11 -15.37 2.14 3.68
C ASN A 11 -15.17 3.21 2.60
N SER A 12 -15.85 4.36 2.71
CA SER A 12 -15.68 5.45 1.74
C SER A 12 -14.32 6.15 1.84
N MET A 13 -13.57 5.97 2.93
CA MET A 13 -12.22 6.54 3.04
C MET A 13 -11.22 5.86 2.10
N TRP A 14 -11.41 4.61 1.71
CA TRP A 14 -10.47 3.91 0.82
C TRP A 14 -10.27 4.64 -0.52
N SER A 15 -11.34 5.18 -1.10
CA SER A 15 -11.25 5.95 -2.34
C SER A 15 -10.50 7.28 -2.17
N GLN A 16 -10.56 7.88 -0.98
CA GLN A 16 -9.87 9.13 -0.65
C GLN A 16 -8.38 8.92 -0.38
N LEU A 17 -8.02 7.75 0.13
CA LEU A 17 -6.65 7.37 0.48
C LEU A 17 -5.88 6.70 -0.67
N GLY A 18 -6.57 6.37 -1.77
CA GLY A 18 -5.96 5.84 -2.98
C GLY A 18 -4.99 6.81 -3.65
N ARG A 19 -3.81 6.30 -4.01
CA ARG A 19 -2.77 7.03 -4.73
C ARG A 19 -2.28 6.21 -5.91
N THR A 20 -2.02 6.89 -7.02
CA THR A 20 -1.34 6.37 -8.19
C THR A 20 -0.08 7.18 -8.43
N ILE A 21 0.92 6.55 -9.04
CA ILE A 21 2.12 7.26 -9.46
C ILE A 21 1.77 8.12 -10.68
N ALA A 22 1.89 9.44 -10.56
CA ALA A 22 1.59 10.35 -11.65
C ALA A 22 2.51 10.11 -12.87
N PRO A 23 2.02 10.27 -14.12
CA PRO A 23 2.83 10.09 -15.33
C PRO A 23 4.12 10.92 -15.33
N SER A 24 4.05 12.17 -14.86
CA SER A 24 5.22 13.07 -14.76
C SER A 24 6.35 12.53 -13.89
N VAL A 25 6.03 11.72 -12.88
CA VAL A 25 7.04 11.06 -12.03
C VAL A 25 7.74 9.94 -12.80
N ARG A 26 7.04 9.26 -13.71
CA ARG A 26 7.61 8.23 -14.59
C ARG A 26 8.48 8.83 -15.69
N GLU A 27 8.06 9.97 -16.25
CA GLU A 27 8.78 10.69 -17.31
C GLU A 27 10.07 11.37 -16.80
N SER A 28 10.10 11.77 -15.52
CA SER A 28 11.26 12.44 -14.93
C SER A 28 11.55 11.96 -13.50
N PRO A 29 12.03 10.71 -13.32
CA PRO A 29 12.21 10.13 -11.98
C PRO A 29 13.16 10.93 -11.08
N GLY A 30 14.19 11.58 -11.65
CA GLY A 30 15.15 12.39 -10.88
C GLY A 30 14.57 13.67 -10.25
N ARG A 31 13.34 14.08 -10.62
CA ARG A 31 12.64 15.25 -10.05
C ARG A 31 11.67 14.89 -8.92
N SER A 32 11.57 13.61 -8.57
CA SER A 32 10.68 13.12 -7.53
C SER A 32 11.43 12.22 -6.57
N THR A 33 11.09 12.30 -5.29
CA THR A 33 11.58 11.33 -4.31
C THR A 33 10.73 10.07 -4.27
N LEU A 34 9.59 10.02 -4.97
CA LEU A 34 8.69 8.88 -4.94
C LEU A 34 9.27 7.69 -5.71
N LEU A 35 9.30 6.52 -5.08
CA LEU A 35 9.72 5.28 -5.74
C LEU A 35 8.63 4.81 -6.72
N LEU A 36 9.06 4.37 -7.89
CA LEU A 36 8.15 3.85 -8.91
C LEU A 36 7.69 2.45 -8.53
N VAL A 37 6.37 2.25 -8.49
CA VAL A 37 5.74 0.95 -8.30
C VAL A 37 4.67 0.72 -9.37
N PRO A 38 4.38 -0.54 -9.74
CA PRO A 38 3.49 -0.86 -10.85
C PRO A 38 2.01 -0.57 -10.56
N ASN A 39 1.54 -0.76 -9.33
CA ASN A 39 0.13 -0.71 -8.98
C ASN A 39 -0.24 0.52 -8.14
N PRO A 40 -1.53 0.92 -8.11
CA PRO A 40 -2.05 1.85 -7.11
C PRO A 40 -1.81 1.34 -5.69
N LEU A 41 -1.82 2.25 -4.72
CA LEU A 41 -1.70 1.93 -3.31
C LEU A 41 -2.61 2.82 -2.46
N ILE A 42 -2.88 2.38 -1.24
CA ILE A 42 -3.58 3.15 -0.22
C ILE A 42 -2.55 3.67 0.77
N VAL A 43 -2.61 4.96 1.12
CA VAL A 43 -1.71 5.58 2.10
C VAL A 43 -2.35 5.68 3.48
N PRO A 44 -1.57 5.82 4.57
CA PRO A 44 -2.12 5.98 5.92
C PRO A 44 -3.02 7.23 6.09
N GLY A 45 -2.78 8.26 5.29
CA GLY A 45 -3.57 9.50 5.30
C GLY A 45 -2.93 10.64 6.11
N GLY A 46 -3.65 11.76 6.20
CA GLY A 46 -3.16 12.99 6.83
C GLY A 46 -1.92 13.54 6.14
N ARG A 47 -0.82 13.71 6.90
CA ARG A 47 0.46 14.21 6.36
C ARG A 47 1.23 13.17 5.54
N PHE A 48 0.86 11.89 5.64
CA PHE A 48 1.55 10.80 4.96
C PHE A 48 1.02 10.64 3.55
N ARG A 49 1.90 10.84 2.56
CA ARG A 49 1.53 10.89 1.13
C ARG A 49 2.15 9.77 0.30
N GLU A 50 2.80 8.82 0.94
CA GLU A 50 3.43 7.65 0.32
C GLU A 50 2.98 6.35 0.99
N GLY A 51 3.25 5.22 0.33
CA GLY A 51 3.06 3.91 0.94
C GLY A 51 4.11 3.68 2.02
N TYR A 52 3.67 3.09 3.13
CA TYR A 52 4.52 2.66 4.24
C TYR A 52 4.41 1.15 4.42
N TYR A 53 5.53 0.49 4.68
CA TYR A 53 5.61 -0.97 4.60
C TYR A 53 4.70 -1.66 5.63
N TRP A 54 4.90 -1.44 6.92
CA TRP A 54 4.11 -2.16 7.94
C TRP A 54 2.64 -1.71 7.99
N ASP A 55 2.34 -0.43 7.71
CA ASP A 55 0.97 0.09 7.62
C ASP A 55 0.18 -0.63 6.51
N SER A 56 0.86 -0.95 5.40
CA SER A 56 0.24 -1.63 4.27
C SER A 56 -0.34 -2.99 4.65
N TYR A 57 0.17 -3.66 5.69
CA TYR A 57 -0.37 -4.96 6.12
C TYR A 57 -1.80 -4.82 6.64
N TRP A 58 -2.02 -3.88 7.56
CA TRP A 58 -3.34 -3.61 8.14
C TRP A 58 -4.31 -3.08 7.09
N ILE A 59 -3.82 -2.26 6.17
CA ILE A 59 -4.59 -1.77 5.04
C ILE A 59 -5.02 -2.93 4.12
N ILE A 60 -4.10 -3.83 3.77
CA ILE A 60 -4.40 -5.02 2.95
C ILE A 60 -5.49 -5.87 3.62
N LEU A 61 -5.40 -6.14 4.92
CA LEU A 61 -6.45 -6.86 5.65
C LEU A 61 -7.80 -6.13 5.60
N GLY A 62 -7.80 -4.80 5.77
CA GLY A 62 -9.00 -3.97 5.65
C GLY A 62 -9.61 -3.99 4.25
N LEU A 63 -8.80 -3.93 3.20
CA LEU A 63 -9.25 -4.03 1.81
C LEU A 63 -9.88 -5.40 1.52
N LEU A 64 -9.25 -6.47 2.00
CA LEU A 64 -9.76 -7.83 1.82
C LEU A 64 -11.12 -8.02 2.51
N SER A 65 -11.34 -7.44 3.70
CA SER A 65 -12.61 -7.57 4.43
C SER A 65 -13.79 -6.88 3.74
N VAL A 66 -13.53 -5.88 2.88
CA VAL A 66 -14.54 -5.18 2.07
C VAL A 66 -14.53 -5.61 0.60
N GLY A 67 -13.84 -6.71 0.27
CA GLY A 67 -13.85 -7.31 -1.07
C GLY A 67 -12.96 -6.62 -2.11
N MET A 68 -12.12 -5.66 -1.72
CA MET A 68 -11.18 -4.96 -2.62
C MET A 68 -9.91 -5.78 -2.88
N ARG A 69 -10.08 -7.02 -3.38
CA ARG A 69 -9.01 -8.02 -3.52
C ARG A 69 -7.94 -7.61 -4.53
N ASP A 70 -8.32 -6.98 -5.64
CA ASP A 70 -7.38 -6.54 -6.67
C ASP A 70 -6.45 -5.44 -6.16
N THR A 71 -6.99 -4.46 -5.42
CA THR A 71 -6.19 -3.42 -4.77
C THR A 71 -5.23 -4.02 -3.74
N ALA A 72 -5.71 -4.96 -2.91
CA ALA A 72 -4.88 -5.66 -1.94
C ALA A 72 -3.73 -6.42 -2.61
N ARG A 73 -4.02 -7.19 -3.67
CA ARG A 73 -3.00 -7.90 -4.46
C ARG A 73 -1.99 -6.94 -5.08
N GLY A 74 -2.46 -5.86 -5.70
CA GLY A 74 -1.58 -4.85 -6.31
C GLY A 74 -0.63 -4.20 -5.30
N MET A 75 -1.08 -3.97 -4.06
CA MET A 75 -0.21 -3.49 -2.98
C MET A 75 0.87 -4.50 -2.60
N VAL A 76 0.56 -5.81 -2.55
CA VAL A 76 1.55 -6.87 -2.33
C VAL A 76 2.57 -6.92 -3.46
N ASP A 77 2.10 -6.85 -4.71
CA ASP A 77 2.96 -6.83 -5.89
C ASP A 77 3.90 -5.61 -5.90
N ASN A 78 3.47 -4.46 -5.38
CA ASN A 78 4.33 -3.29 -5.18
C ASN A 78 5.46 -3.56 -4.17
N MET A 79 5.19 -4.30 -3.09
CA MET A 79 6.21 -4.66 -2.10
C MET A 79 7.19 -5.69 -2.65
N LEU A 80 6.69 -6.69 -3.39
CA LEU A 80 7.53 -7.64 -4.13
C LEU A 80 8.40 -6.93 -5.17
N HIS A 81 7.87 -5.92 -5.86
CA HIS A 81 8.63 -5.07 -6.75
C HIS A 81 9.75 -4.34 -6.02
N CYS A 82 9.50 -3.79 -4.83
CA CYS A 82 10.55 -3.16 -4.02
C CYS A 82 11.67 -4.14 -3.65
N VAL A 83 11.34 -5.38 -3.26
CA VAL A 83 12.34 -6.41 -2.99
C VAL A 83 13.16 -6.72 -4.24
N LYS A 84 12.51 -6.89 -5.40
CA LYS A 84 13.19 -7.16 -6.66
C LYS A 84 14.13 -6.01 -7.08
N THR A 85 13.72 -4.77 -6.86
CA THR A 85 14.44 -3.58 -7.34
C THR A 85 15.52 -3.10 -6.36
N TYR A 86 15.26 -3.17 -5.05
CA TYR A 86 16.11 -2.57 -4.02
C TYR A 86 16.70 -3.59 -3.03
N GLY A 87 16.33 -4.87 -3.14
CA GLY A 87 16.78 -5.95 -2.24
C GLY A 87 15.98 -6.08 -0.94
N PHE A 88 15.08 -5.14 -0.64
CA PHE A 88 14.23 -5.14 0.55
C PHE A 88 13.02 -4.22 0.34
N VAL A 89 12.05 -4.25 1.27
CA VAL A 89 10.96 -3.27 1.29
C VAL A 89 11.38 -2.06 2.13
N PRO A 90 11.49 -0.84 1.55
CA PRO A 90 11.87 0.35 2.31
C PRO A 90 10.77 0.77 3.30
N ASN A 91 11.13 1.55 4.32
CA ASN A 91 10.19 2.08 5.31
C ASN A 91 8.95 2.72 4.65
N GLY A 92 9.18 3.49 3.60
CA GLY A 92 8.12 3.91 2.68
C GLY A 92 8.65 4.08 1.26
N LEU A 93 7.76 4.42 0.33
CA LEU A 93 8.08 4.53 -1.09
C LEU A 93 8.78 5.85 -1.46
N ARG A 94 9.87 6.18 -0.77
CA ARG A 94 10.69 7.37 -1.04
C ARG A 94 12.18 7.02 -1.15
N THR A 95 12.92 7.72 -2.01
CA THR A 95 14.37 7.53 -2.22
C THR A 95 15.18 7.69 -0.93
N TYR A 96 14.82 8.65 -0.06
CA TYR A 96 15.46 8.84 1.24
C TYR A 96 15.11 7.77 2.30
N TYR A 97 14.26 6.79 1.96
CA TYR A 97 14.00 5.60 2.76
C TYR A 97 14.76 4.36 2.26
N LEU A 98 15.56 4.47 1.19
CA LEU A 98 16.40 3.37 0.68
C LEU A 98 17.57 2.98 1.60
N ASN A 99 17.65 3.55 2.81
CA ASN A 99 18.61 3.19 3.83
C ASN A 99 17.99 2.47 5.04
N ARG A 100 16.67 2.21 5.05
CA ARG A 100 16.00 1.55 6.18
C ARG A 100 14.68 0.88 5.79
N SER A 101 14.30 -0.12 6.57
CA SER A 101 13.02 -0.82 6.44
C SER A 101 12.07 -0.52 7.61
N GLN A 102 11.06 -1.37 7.77
CA GLN A 102 10.06 -1.45 8.84
C GLN A 102 9.82 -2.93 9.17
N PRO A 103 9.04 -3.27 10.23
CA PRO A 103 8.76 -4.65 10.59
C PRO A 103 8.38 -5.53 9.38
N PRO A 104 9.05 -6.67 9.17
CA PRO A 104 8.91 -7.46 7.96
C PRO A 104 7.61 -8.26 7.95
N LEU A 105 6.61 -7.77 7.22
CA LEU A 105 5.27 -8.36 7.14
C LEU A 105 4.90 -8.91 5.74
N LEU A 106 5.85 -8.94 4.79
CA LEU A 106 5.57 -9.31 3.39
C LEU A 106 5.01 -10.73 3.24
N THR A 107 5.53 -11.72 3.97
CA THR A 107 5.02 -13.10 3.88
C THR A 107 3.59 -13.21 4.40
N GLN A 108 3.24 -12.48 5.46
CA GLN A 108 1.87 -12.39 5.97
C GLN A 108 0.94 -11.71 4.98
N MET A 109 1.40 -10.64 4.30
CA MET A 109 0.61 -9.99 3.24
C MET A 109 0.35 -10.93 2.06
N VAL A 110 1.37 -11.67 1.59
CA VAL A 110 1.24 -12.66 0.52
C VAL A 110 0.25 -13.75 0.92
N SER A 111 0.39 -14.29 2.14
CA SER A 111 -0.52 -15.30 2.68
C SER A 111 -1.97 -14.81 2.71
N ALA A 112 -2.20 -13.59 3.21
CA ALA A 112 -3.54 -12.99 3.29
C ALA A 112 -4.21 -12.84 1.91
N VAL A 113 -3.46 -12.43 0.88
CA VAL A 113 -3.99 -12.31 -0.49
C VAL A 113 -4.20 -13.67 -1.15
N ALA A 114 -3.32 -14.64 -0.90
CA ALA A 114 -3.37 -15.96 -1.51
C ALA A 114 -4.54 -16.81 -0.99
N HIS A 115 -4.76 -16.82 0.32
CA HIS A 115 -5.80 -17.63 0.95
C HIS A 115 -7.11 -16.86 1.15
N GLY A 116 -7.08 -15.53 0.98
CA GLY A 116 -8.16 -14.65 1.40
C GLY A 116 -8.20 -14.53 2.92
N SER A 117 -8.76 -13.44 3.42
CA SER A 117 -9.15 -13.32 4.82
C SER A 117 -10.30 -14.29 5.12
N SER A 118 -10.01 -15.58 5.20
CA SER A 118 -10.85 -16.49 5.98
C SER A 118 -10.51 -16.24 7.45
N PRO A 119 -11.51 -15.94 8.30
CA PRO A 119 -11.29 -15.76 9.73
C PRO A 119 -10.68 -17.00 10.39
#